data_AF-A0A2V5N718-F1
#
_entry.id   AF-A0A2V5N718-F1
#
_cell.length_a   1.000
_cell.length_b   1.000
_cell.length_c   1.000
_cell.angle_alpha   90.00
_cell.angle_beta   90.00
_cell.angle_gamma   90.00
#
_symmetry.space_group_name_H-M   'P 1'
#
loop_
_entity.id
_entity.type
_entity.pdbx_description
1 polymer ?
#
loop_
_entity_poly.entity_id
_entity_poly.type
_entity_poly.pdbx_seq_one_letter_code
_entity_poly.pdbx_strand_id
1 'polypeptide(L)'
;MKGSQWDSQVAEFGIACEACHSEGHEHIERNRDPIRRFKIHLTTKSDPTVTNPKRLTAPDSGLDCGQCHSVWAFNNMADKIDFNRHGASFRPGASDLKQRFVVQPNTQDHSEQKDFIRRTEPDFFSNRFWGDGMIRVTGREFNGVQASPCFRGGEFSCISCHEMHLETPRSVSLKTWARNGQLKPKMDTDQACLQCHQTMTAKITEHTHHASDSPGSRCYNCHMPRTTFGLLHAMRSHQVSSPSVNESVAYGRPNACNLCHLNQTLAWTAHNLHAWYNQSVPQLSSDDQTIAAAVQWIVKGDAGQRALIAWGMGWEPAQKVAGRDWLYPYLIYSMSDPYAAVRFDAWKSLQTLPGFSDFPFNYTSDDRALSETATRAIKKWFRTVRDVNSFFAPETGLDSSGRFRQDIFQRLRTERDDKPIVLAE
;
A
#
# COMPACT_ATOMS: atom_id res chain seq x y z
N MET A 1 9.03 -29.12 37.44
CA MET A 1 7.73 -28.43 37.41
C MET A 1 6.95 -28.99 36.22
N LYS A 2 5.80 -29.64 36.45
CA LYS A 2 4.92 -30.05 35.34
C LYS A 2 4.49 -28.76 34.63
N GLY A 3 4.78 -28.66 33.33
CA GLY A 3 4.41 -27.49 32.53
C GLY A 3 2.90 -27.22 32.63
N SER A 4 2.53 -25.94 32.55
CA SER A 4 1.15 -25.49 32.59
C SER A 4 0.33 -26.22 31.52
N GLN A 5 -0.58 -27.11 31.93
CA GLN A 5 -1.61 -27.65 31.04
C GLN A 5 -2.76 -26.64 30.99
N TRP A 6 -3.15 -26.25 29.79
CA TRP A 6 -4.29 -25.37 29.53
C TRP A 6 -5.42 -26.19 28.92
N ASP A 7 -6.60 -26.16 29.53
CA ASP A 7 -7.83 -26.75 28.98
C ASP A 7 -8.67 -25.63 28.34
N SER A 8 -8.27 -25.24 27.13
CA SER A 8 -8.86 -24.11 26.42
C SER A 8 -10.05 -24.54 25.58
N GLN A 9 -11.19 -23.88 25.76
CA GLN A 9 -12.38 -24.00 24.90
C GLN A 9 -12.49 -22.77 23.99
N VAL A 10 -12.89 -22.98 22.73
CA VAL A 10 -13.07 -21.89 21.77
C VAL A 10 -14.50 -21.89 21.26
N ALA A 11 -15.15 -20.73 21.28
CA ALA A 11 -16.53 -20.56 20.82
C ALA A 11 -16.58 -20.22 19.32
N GLU A 12 -15.66 -19.41 18.82
CA GLU A 12 -15.61 -18.95 17.43
C GLU A 12 -14.18 -19.00 16.87
N PHE A 13 -14.05 -19.35 15.58
CA PHE A 13 -12.76 -19.36 14.87
C PHE A 13 -12.68 -18.20 13.88
N GLY A 14 -11.53 -17.50 13.86
CA GLY A 14 -11.26 -16.44 12.90
C GLY A 14 -12.05 -15.16 13.17
N ILE A 15 -12.40 -14.44 12.10
CA ILE A 15 -13.20 -13.21 12.16
C ILE A 15 -14.67 -13.61 12.01
N ALA A 16 -15.30 -13.93 13.14
CA ALA A 16 -16.71 -14.32 13.21
C ALA A 16 -17.62 -13.12 13.48
N CYS A 17 -18.93 -13.36 13.58
CA CYS A 17 -19.95 -12.31 13.58
C CYS A 17 -19.68 -11.22 14.64
N GLU A 18 -19.33 -11.62 15.86
CA GLU A 18 -19.17 -10.70 16.99
C GLU A 18 -17.96 -9.78 16.85
N ALA A 19 -16.97 -10.15 16.02
CA ALA A 19 -15.79 -9.33 15.74
C ALA A 19 -16.13 -8.00 15.05
N CYS A 20 -17.26 -7.94 14.33
CA CYS A 20 -17.73 -6.73 13.64
C CYS A 20 -19.12 -6.27 14.12
N HIS A 21 -19.88 -7.13 14.80
CA HIS A 21 -21.26 -6.86 15.21
C HIS A 21 -21.44 -6.73 16.73
N SER A 22 -20.34 -6.74 17.48
CA SER A 22 -20.33 -6.82 18.95
C SER A 22 -20.96 -8.11 19.47
N GLU A 23 -20.95 -8.28 20.78
CA GLU A 23 -21.47 -9.46 21.46
C GLU A 23 -22.98 -9.65 21.23
N GLY A 24 -23.37 -10.87 20.86
CA GLY A 24 -24.75 -11.25 20.58
C GLY A 24 -25.55 -11.65 21.81
N HIS A 25 -24.96 -11.63 23.01
CA HIS A 25 -25.62 -12.09 24.24
C HIS A 25 -26.93 -11.35 24.52
N GLU A 26 -26.90 -10.01 24.51
CA GLU A 26 -28.10 -9.19 24.73
C GLU A 26 -29.16 -9.45 23.64
N HIS A 27 -28.73 -9.63 22.40
CA HIS A 27 -29.61 -10.00 21.29
C HIS A 27 -30.34 -11.31 21.56
N ILE A 28 -29.60 -12.35 21.95
CA ILE A 28 -30.18 -13.66 22.25
C ILE A 28 -31.16 -13.55 23.43
N GLU A 29 -30.76 -12.91 24.53
CA GLU A 29 -31.59 -12.77 25.72
C GLU A 29 -32.91 -12.05 25.42
N ARG A 30 -32.83 -10.89 24.77
CA ARG A 30 -34.03 -10.10 24.47
C ARG A 30 -34.94 -10.78 23.45
N ASN A 31 -34.39 -11.55 22.50
CA ASN A 31 -35.19 -12.29 21.51
C ASN A 31 -35.72 -13.65 21.99
N ARG A 32 -35.46 -14.05 23.24
CA ARG A 32 -36.22 -15.14 23.88
C ARG A 32 -37.71 -14.81 23.97
N ASP A 33 -38.07 -13.52 24.04
CA ASP A 33 -39.45 -13.06 23.99
C ASP A 33 -40.02 -13.13 22.55
N PRO A 34 -41.01 -14.00 22.26
CA PRO A 34 -41.65 -14.08 20.96
C PRO A 34 -42.40 -12.80 20.58
N ILE A 35 -42.99 -12.07 21.53
CA ILE A 35 -43.73 -10.83 21.25
C ILE A 35 -42.78 -9.78 20.68
N ARG A 36 -41.60 -9.63 21.29
CA ARG A 36 -40.54 -8.76 20.77
C ARG A 36 -40.12 -9.14 19.35
N ARG A 37 -39.87 -10.43 19.10
CA ARG A 37 -39.48 -10.92 17.75
C ARG A 37 -40.53 -10.58 16.69
N PHE A 38 -41.80 -10.86 16.96
CA PHE A 38 -42.88 -10.50 16.04
C PHE A 38 -43.02 -8.99 15.86
N LYS A 39 -42.89 -8.20 16.92
CA LYS A 39 -42.92 -6.74 16.84
C LYS A 39 -41.81 -6.19 15.94
N ILE A 40 -40.58 -6.70 16.05
CA ILE A 40 -39.45 -6.29 15.21
C ILE A 40 -39.71 -6.69 13.75
N HIS A 41 -40.10 -7.95 13.52
CA HIS A 41 -40.41 -8.45 12.18
C HIS A 41 -41.50 -7.63 11.48
N LEU A 42 -42.59 -7.31 12.18
CA LEU A 42 -43.74 -6.57 11.64
C LEU A 42 -43.48 -5.07 11.49
N THR A 43 -42.54 -4.50 12.24
CA THR A 43 -42.24 -3.06 12.14
C THR A 43 -41.15 -2.74 11.12
N THR A 44 -40.55 -3.75 10.47
CA THR A 44 -39.35 -3.64 9.61
C THR A 44 -38.16 -2.92 10.27
N LYS A 45 -38.25 -2.67 11.58
CA LYS A 45 -37.18 -2.05 12.35
C LYS A 45 -36.12 -3.11 12.57
N SER A 46 -34.88 -2.69 12.48
CA SER A 46 -33.77 -3.57 12.77
C SER A 46 -33.55 -3.72 14.28
N ASP A 47 -33.02 -4.87 14.70
CA ASP A 47 -32.69 -5.07 16.11
C ASP A 47 -31.50 -4.18 16.53
N PRO A 48 -31.66 -3.27 17.52
CA PRO A 48 -30.59 -2.40 17.98
C PRO A 48 -29.60 -3.10 18.92
N THR A 49 -29.88 -4.34 19.36
CA THR A 49 -29.01 -5.10 20.28
C THR A 49 -27.80 -5.73 19.58
N VAL A 50 -27.67 -5.53 18.27
CA VAL A 50 -26.55 -6.00 17.46
C VAL A 50 -26.01 -4.79 16.72
N THR A 51 -24.72 -4.51 16.89
CA THR A 51 -24.06 -3.42 16.15
C THR A 51 -24.16 -3.74 14.66
N ASN A 52 -24.44 -2.73 13.84
CA ASN A 52 -24.32 -2.87 12.39
C ASN A 52 -23.43 -1.72 11.89
N PRO A 53 -22.23 -2.02 11.37
CA PRO A 53 -21.31 -0.99 10.89
C PRO A 53 -21.94 -0.03 9.87
N LYS A 54 -22.88 -0.49 9.03
CA LYS A 54 -23.62 0.37 8.06
C LYS A 54 -24.48 1.46 8.72
N ARG A 55 -24.76 1.36 10.03
CA ARG A 55 -25.60 2.31 10.80
C ARG A 55 -24.79 3.21 11.74
N LEU A 56 -23.49 3.01 11.83
CA LEU A 56 -22.61 3.81 12.67
C LEU A 56 -22.19 5.11 11.96
N THR A 57 -21.60 6.03 12.72
CA THR A 57 -20.82 7.11 12.10
C THR A 57 -19.65 6.51 11.33
N ALA A 58 -19.18 7.19 10.28
CA ALA A 58 -18.10 6.63 9.46
C ALA A 58 -16.80 6.41 10.26
N PRO A 59 -16.40 7.28 11.20
CA PRO A 59 -15.27 7.02 12.09
C PRO A 59 -15.44 5.77 12.95
N ASP A 60 -16.59 5.59 13.59
CA ASP A 60 -16.85 4.41 14.45
C ASP A 60 -16.86 3.13 13.60
N SER A 61 -17.53 3.15 12.45
CA SER A 61 -17.52 2.03 11.49
C SER A 61 -16.12 1.73 10.97
N GLY A 62 -15.29 2.75 10.78
CA GLY A 62 -13.90 2.57 10.36
C GLY A 62 -13.07 1.93 11.47
N LEU A 63 -13.32 2.30 12.74
CA LEU A 63 -12.59 1.76 13.89
C LEU A 63 -12.89 0.28 14.12
N ASP A 64 -14.09 -0.19 13.77
CA ASP A 64 -14.42 -1.63 13.76
C ASP A 64 -13.43 -2.45 12.91
N CYS A 65 -12.96 -1.89 11.79
CA CYS A 65 -11.89 -2.48 10.98
C CYS A 65 -10.51 -2.13 11.55
N GLY A 66 -10.35 -0.90 12.03
CA GLY A 66 -9.11 -0.35 12.59
C GLY A 66 -8.59 -1.11 13.80
N GLN A 67 -9.43 -1.82 14.56
CA GLN A 67 -8.97 -2.68 15.66
C GLN A 67 -7.95 -3.75 15.23
N CYS A 68 -7.97 -4.13 13.95
CA CYS A 68 -7.06 -5.10 13.33
C CYS A 68 -6.22 -4.46 12.21
N HIS A 69 -6.82 -3.62 11.37
CA HIS A 69 -6.20 -3.02 10.20
C HIS A 69 -5.49 -1.69 10.49
N SER A 70 -4.90 -1.55 11.67
CA SER A 70 -4.15 -0.35 12.06
C SER A 70 -2.88 -0.67 12.83
N VAL A 71 -1.93 0.25 12.77
CA VAL A 71 -0.78 0.25 13.66
C VAL A 71 -1.29 0.82 14.97
N TRP A 72 -1.36 -0.02 16.00
CA TRP A 72 -1.80 0.39 17.32
C TRP A 72 -0.70 0.16 18.35
N ALA A 73 -0.78 0.90 19.45
CA ALA A 73 0.05 0.71 20.64
C ALA A 73 -0.82 0.79 21.89
N PHE A 74 -0.43 0.10 22.95
CA PHE A 74 -1.13 0.18 24.24
C PHE A 74 -0.97 1.57 24.84
N ASN A 75 -2.01 2.07 25.52
CA ASN A 75 -1.93 3.39 26.15
C ASN A 75 -0.91 3.42 27.30
N ASN A 76 -0.77 2.29 28.01
CA ASN A 76 0.14 2.08 29.13
C ASN A 76 0.31 0.57 29.44
N MET A 77 1.14 0.24 30.43
CA MET A 77 1.41 -1.16 30.82
C MET A 77 0.21 -1.85 31.51
N ALA A 78 -0.63 -1.10 32.25
CA ALA A 78 -1.80 -1.68 32.91
C ALA A 78 -2.81 -2.17 31.86
N ASP A 79 -3.06 -1.38 30.81
CA ASP A 79 -3.92 -1.75 29.68
C ASP A 79 -3.38 -2.96 28.91
N LYS A 80 -2.04 -3.04 28.75
CA LYS A 80 -1.41 -4.24 28.14
C LYS A 80 -1.62 -5.49 28.99
N ILE A 81 -1.47 -5.38 30.31
CA ILE A 81 -1.68 -6.51 31.23
C ILE A 81 -3.15 -6.94 31.21
N ASP A 82 -4.07 -5.98 31.22
CA ASP A 82 -5.51 -6.24 31.14
C ASP A 82 -5.88 -6.92 29.83
N PHE A 83 -5.41 -6.40 28.69
CA PHE A 83 -5.61 -7.00 27.37
C PHE A 83 -5.11 -8.44 27.30
N ASN A 84 -3.91 -8.71 27.85
CA ASN A 84 -3.34 -10.05 27.83
C ASN A 84 -4.08 -11.05 28.72
N ARG A 85 -4.78 -10.59 29.76
CA ARG A 85 -5.53 -11.44 30.70
C ARG A 85 -6.97 -11.65 30.30
N HIS A 86 -7.62 -10.60 29.81
CA HIS A 86 -9.05 -10.55 29.59
C HIS A 86 -9.45 -10.35 28.12
N GLY A 87 -8.47 -10.16 27.23
CA GLY A 87 -8.69 -9.86 25.82
C GLY A 87 -8.99 -8.38 25.57
N ALA A 88 -9.38 -8.07 24.33
CA ALA A 88 -9.71 -6.72 23.93
C ALA A 88 -10.99 -6.23 24.62
N SER A 89 -10.92 -5.05 25.25
CA SER A 89 -12.08 -4.34 25.82
C SER A 89 -12.84 -3.53 24.77
N PHE A 90 -12.28 -3.35 23.57
CA PHE A 90 -12.99 -2.76 22.44
C PHE A 90 -14.20 -3.63 22.06
N ARG A 91 -15.30 -2.98 21.71
CA ARG A 91 -16.49 -3.61 21.15
C ARG A 91 -16.90 -2.82 19.90
N PRO A 92 -17.19 -3.49 18.77
CA PRO A 92 -17.63 -2.82 17.56
C PRO A 92 -18.79 -1.85 17.81
N GLY A 93 -18.67 -0.64 17.25
CA GLY A 93 -19.55 0.49 17.53
C GLY A 93 -19.05 1.46 18.61
N ALA A 94 -17.94 1.16 19.28
CA ALA A 94 -17.28 2.12 20.17
C ALA A 94 -16.43 3.14 19.39
N SER A 95 -16.30 4.34 19.93
CA SER A 95 -15.53 5.44 19.30
C SER A 95 -14.04 5.45 19.67
N ASP A 96 -13.58 4.53 20.52
CA ASP A 96 -12.18 4.37 20.89
C ASP A 96 -11.86 2.90 21.22
N LEU A 97 -10.58 2.51 21.12
CA LEU A 97 -10.12 1.14 21.36
C LEU A 97 -9.90 0.81 22.86
N LYS A 98 -10.24 1.72 23.78
CA LYS A 98 -10.12 1.64 25.24
C LYS A 98 -8.72 1.43 25.82
N GLN A 99 -8.04 0.36 25.44
CA GLN A 99 -6.74 -0.09 25.99
C GLN A 99 -5.54 0.31 25.11
N ARG A 100 -5.82 0.79 23.91
CA ARG A 100 -4.84 1.08 22.87
C ARG A 100 -5.28 2.28 22.05
N PHE A 101 -4.36 2.82 21.28
CA PHE A 101 -4.64 3.91 20.34
C PHE A 101 -4.04 3.58 18.97
N VAL A 102 -4.65 4.14 17.93
CA VAL A 102 -4.09 4.04 16.58
C VAL A 102 -2.93 5.02 16.44
N VAL A 103 -1.74 4.51 16.20
CA VAL A 103 -0.53 5.31 16.13
C VAL A 103 -0.50 6.08 14.82
N GLN A 104 -0.50 7.42 14.91
CA GLN A 104 -0.18 8.29 13.78
C GLN A 104 1.08 9.10 14.09
N PRO A 105 2.13 9.07 13.24
CA PRO A 105 3.42 9.69 13.57
C PRO A 105 3.35 11.21 13.70
N ASN A 106 2.52 11.85 12.86
CA ASN A 106 2.51 13.30 12.65
C ASN A 106 1.37 14.03 13.35
N THR A 107 0.59 13.33 14.17
CA THR A 107 -0.46 13.93 15.01
C THR A 107 0.08 14.29 16.40
N GLN A 108 -0.55 15.23 17.10
CA GLN A 108 -0.11 15.72 18.41
C GLN A 108 -0.63 14.88 19.61
N ASP A 109 -1.53 13.95 19.38
CA ASP A 109 -2.07 13.03 20.40
C ASP A 109 -0.99 12.10 20.96
N HIS A 110 -1.20 11.51 22.15
CA HIS A 110 -0.35 10.43 22.70
C HIS A 110 1.17 10.69 22.60
N SER A 111 1.61 11.94 22.84
CA SER A 111 3.01 12.36 22.68
C SER A 111 3.95 11.54 23.56
N GLU A 112 3.60 11.34 24.84
CA GLU A 112 4.39 10.58 25.79
C GLU A 112 4.59 9.12 25.35
N GLN A 113 3.54 8.47 24.86
CA GLN A 113 3.60 7.10 24.34
C GLN A 113 4.46 7.04 23.07
N LYS A 114 4.28 7.99 22.15
CA LYS A 114 5.06 8.08 20.91
C LYS A 114 6.54 8.35 21.16
N ASP A 115 6.87 9.14 22.17
CA ASP A 115 8.24 9.40 22.61
C ASP A 115 8.84 8.17 23.30
N PHE A 116 8.05 7.45 24.09
CA PHE A 116 8.47 6.17 24.66
C PHE A 116 8.82 5.16 23.55
N ILE A 117 7.93 4.97 22.57
CA ILE A 117 8.17 4.08 21.42
C ILE A 117 9.45 4.49 20.67
N ARG A 118 9.68 5.79 20.41
CA ARG A 118 10.92 6.26 19.75
C ARG A 118 12.18 5.88 20.52
N ARG A 119 12.13 5.86 21.86
CA ARG A 119 13.28 5.51 22.70
C ARG A 119 13.49 3.99 22.81
N THR A 120 12.43 3.20 22.84
CA THR A 120 12.51 1.75 23.09
C THR A 120 12.50 0.90 21.82
N GLU A 121 11.92 1.42 20.74
CA GLU A 121 11.76 0.76 19.45
C GLU A 121 12.13 1.73 18.32
N PRO A 122 13.43 2.03 18.10
CA PRO A 122 13.88 3.09 17.21
C PRO A 122 13.40 2.92 15.75
N ASP A 123 13.22 1.68 15.31
CA ASP A 123 12.75 1.38 13.95
C ASP A 123 11.22 1.29 13.84
N PHE A 124 10.47 1.50 14.93
CA PHE A 124 9.02 1.29 14.94
C PHE A 124 8.31 2.08 13.84
N PHE A 125 8.69 3.35 13.68
CA PHE A 125 8.06 4.27 12.75
C PHE A 125 8.57 4.07 11.32
N SER A 126 9.89 4.01 11.12
CA SER A 126 10.50 3.86 9.78
C SER A 126 10.12 2.55 9.09
N ASN A 127 9.89 1.49 9.87
CA ASN A 127 9.44 0.20 9.34
C ASN A 127 7.96 0.16 8.95
N ARG A 128 7.14 1.11 9.42
CA ARG A 128 5.67 1.09 9.22
C ARG A 128 5.16 2.27 8.42
N PHE A 129 5.86 3.40 8.47
CA PHE A 129 5.47 4.64 7.84
C PHE A 129 6.61 5.22 7.01
N TRP A 130 6.25 5.92 5.95
CA TRP A 130 7.12 6.89 5.29
C TRP A 130 7.37 8.09 6.21
N GLY A 131 8.40 8.89 5.92
CA GLY A 131 8.75 10.06 6.74
C GLY A 131 7.66 11.13 6.84
N ASP A 132 6.72 11.17 5.89
CA ASP A 132 5.52 12.03 5.93
C ASP A 132 4.34 11.42 6.71
N GLY A 133 4.54 10.27 7.36
CA GLY A 133 3.54 9.58 8.15
C GLY A 133 2.55 8.74 7.35
N MET A 134 2.70 8.63 6.03
CA MET A 134 1.88 7.71 5.22
C MET A 134 2.29 6.26 5.51
N ILE A 135 1.31 5.37 5.70
CA ILE A 135 1.58 3.95 5.94
C ILE A 135 2.28 3.30 4.75
N ARG A 136 3.33 2.51 5.01
CA ARG A 136 4.11 1.81 3.97
C ARG A 136 4.02 0.29 4.03
N VAL A 137 3.26 -0.26 4.97
CA VAL A 137 3.02 -1.71 5.17
C VAL A 137 1.55 -2.08 4.99
N THR A 138 1.29 -3.30 4.56
CA THR A 138 -0.06 -3.84 4.30
C THR A 138 -0.76 -4.25 5.60
N GLY A 139 -2.07 -4.48 5.54
CA GLY A 139 -2.86 -4.87 6.70
C GLY A 139 -3.00 -3.74 7.72
N ARG A 140 -2.66 -2.50 7.34
CA ARG A 140 -2.63 -1.29 8.19
C ARG A 140 -3.32 -0.11 7.51
N GLU A 141 -4.29 -0.42 6.65
CA GLU A 141 -4.97 0.52 5.76
C GLU A 141 -5.75 1.60 6.53
N PHE A 142 -6.22 1.32 7.75
CA PHE A 142 -6.96 2.29 8.56
C PHE A 142 -6.13 3.54 8.87
N ASN A 143 -4.81 3.39 9.07
CA ASN A 143 -3.91 4.54 9.24
C ASN A 143 -3.95 5.48 8.02
N GLY A 144 -4.01 4.92 6.81
CA GLY A 144 -4.13 5.70 5.59
C GLY A 144 -5.52 6.32 5.44
N VAL A 145 -6.57 5.52 5.67
CA VAL A 145 -7.96 5.98 5.62
C VAL A 145 -8.17 7.17 6.55
N GLN A 146 -7.78 7.07 7.83
CA GLN A 146 -7.99 8.15 8.79
C GLN A 146 -7.20 9.43 8.46
N ALA A 147 -6.08 9.29 7.75
CA ALA A 147 -5.25 10.42 7.32
C ALA A 147 -5.81 11.11 6.07
N SER A 148 -6.75 10.48 5.37
CA SER A 148 -7.36 11.00 4.14
C SER A 148 -8.28 12.19 4.42
N PRO A 149 -8.28 13.25 3.57
CA PRO A 149 -9.20 14.37 3.73
C PRO A 149 -10.69 13.96 3.73
N CYS A 150 -11.05 12.95 2.93
CA CYS A 150 -12.43 12.44 2.87
C CYS A 150 -12.88 11.79 4.20
N PHE A 151 -11.98 11.11 4.93
CA PHE A 151 -12.30 10.54 6.23
C PHE A 151 -12.55 11.62 7.29
N ARG A 152 -11.74 12.69 7.26
CA ARG A 152 -11.93 13.85 8.16
C ARG A 152 -13.28 14.55 7.96
N GLY A 153 -13.92 14.37 6.80
CA GLY A 153 -15.28 14.82 6.53
C GLY A 153 -16.38 14.04 7.25
N GLY A 154 -16.06 12.90 7.89
CA GLY A 154 -16.97 12.16 8.78
C GLY A 154 -17.95 11.18 8.10
N GLU A 155 -17.98 11.14 6.76
CA GLU A 155 -18.91 10.28 6.00
C GLU A 155 -18.23 9.08 5.30
N PHE A 156 -16.91 9.03 5.30
CA PHE A 156 -16.12 8.00 4.61
C PHE A 156 -15.56 6.95 5.58
N SER A 157 -15.76 5.66 5.28
CA SER A 157 -15.19 4.53 6.02
C SER A 157 -14.78 3.39 5.07
N CYS A 158 -14.25 2.29 5.62
CA CYS A 158 -13.88 1.10 4.85
C CYS A 158 -15.06 0.56 4.03
N ILE A 159 -16.26 0.52 4.65
CA ILE A 159 -17.47 0.01 4.02
C ILE A 159 -18.13 1.03 3.07
N SER A 160 -17.53 2.20 2.82
CA SER A 160 -17.93 3.04 1.68
C SER A 160 -17.61 2.32 0.36
N CYS A 161 -16.46 1.65 0.29
CA CYS A 161 -16.00 0.93 -0.90
C CYS A 161 -16.09 -0.60 -0.78
N HIS A 162 -15.91 -1.15 0.42
CA HIS A 162 -15.92 -2.59 0.66
C HIS A 162 -17.28 -3.12 1.11
N GLU A 163 -17.55 -4.39 0.83
CA GLU A 163 -18.74 -5.12 1.26
C GLU A 163 -18.31 -6.41 1.93
N MET A 164 -18.66 -6.59 3.21
CA MET A 164 -18.24 -7.76 4.00
C MET A 164 -19.18 -8.96 3.83
N HIS A 165 -20.41 -8.73 3.37
CA HIS A 165 -21.43 -9.77 3.19
C HIS A 165 -22.12 -9.58 1.85
N LEU A 166 -22.14 -10.61 1.00
CA LEU A 166 -22.88 -10.57 -0.25
C LEU A 166 -24.38 -10.76 0.01
N GLU A 167 -25.21 -9.77 -0.32
CA GLU A 167 -26.66 -9.81 -0.04
C GLU A 167 -27.39 -10.93 -0.82
N THR A 168 -26.85 -11.46 -1.94
CA THR A 168 -27.26 -12.71 -2.62
C THR A 168 -26.26 -13.04 -3.76
N PRO A 169 -25.90 -14.30 -4.07
CA PRO A 169 -24.87 -14.60 -5.09
C PRO A 169 -25.42 -14.49 -6.52
N ARG A 170 -25.85 -13.30 -6.96
CA ARG A 170 -26.48 -13.11 -8.29
C ARG A 170 -25.79 -12.18 -9.27
N SER A 171 -24.66 -11.55 -8.93
CA SER A 171 -23.93 -10.72 -9.90
C SER A 171 -22.41 -10.88 -9.89
N VAL A 172 -21.80 -11.20 -8.74
CA VAL A 172 -20.36 -11.42 -8.59
C VAL A 172 -20.15 -12.79 -7.97
N SER A 173 -19.34 -13.64 -8.61
CA SER A 173 -18.99 -14.93 -8.00
C SER A 173 -18.24 -14.67 -6.67
N LEU A 174 -18.49 -15.48 -5.64
CA LEU A 174 -17.74 -15.41 -4.36
C LEU A 174 -16.23 -15.36 -4.59
N LYS A 175 -15.74 -16.09 -5.61
CA LYS A 175 -14.34 -16.10 -6.02
C LYS A 175 -13.86 -14.74 -6.56
N THR A 176 -14.69 -14.04 -7.32
CA THR A 176 -14.38 -12.70 -7.84
C THR A 176 -14.33 -11.68 -6.70
N TRP A 177 -15.31 -11.68 -5.80
CA TRP A 177 -15.35 -10.81 -4.63
C TRP A 177 -14.17 -11.05 -3.68
N ALA A 178 -13.81 -12.31 -3.42
CA ALA A 178 -12.63 -12.62 -2.62
C ALA A 178 -11.32 -12.16 -3.28
N ARG A 179 -11.24 -12.16 -4.61
CA ARG A 179 -10.03 -11.80 -5.37
C ARG A 179 -9.90 -10.31 -5.66
N ASN A 180 -10.99 -9.54 -5.64
CA ASN A 180 -10.95 -8.09 -5.88
C ASN A 180 -10.83 -7.29 -4.58
N GLY A 181 -10.50 -7.92 -3.45
CA GLY A 181 -10.37 -7.26 -2.16
C GLY A 181 -11.71 -6.94 -1.49
N GLN A 182 -12.75 -7.74 -1.74
CA GLN A 182 -14.08 -7.57 -1.15
C GLN A 182 -14.74 -6.22 -1.50
N LEU A 183 -14.47 -5.72 -2.71
CA LEU A 183 -15.04 -4.46 -3.18
C LEU A 183 -16.52 -4.64 -3.55
N LYS A 184 -17.34 -3.64 -3.21
CA LYS A 184 -18.71 -3.52 -3.75
C LYS A 184 -18.68 -3.44 -5.28
N PRO A 185 -19.79 -3.75 -5.95
CA PRO A 185 -19.91 -3.56 -7.39
C PRO A 185 -19.48 -2.14 -7.83
N LYS A 186 -18.66 -2.07 -8.88
CA LYS A 186 -18.09 -0.85 -9.48
C LYS A 186 -17.09 -0.08 -8.60
N MET A 187 -16.79 -0.52 -7.38
CA MET A 187 -15.79 0.15 -6.54
C MET A 187 -14.36 -0.12 -6.98
N ASP A 188 -14.14 -1.05 -7.90
CA ASP A 188 -12.88 -1.21 -8.65
C ASP A 188 -12.72 -0.17 -9.79
N THR A 189 -13.69 0.74 -9.93
CA THR A 189 -13.71 1.84 -10.90
C THR A 189 -13.72 3.22 -10.25
N ASP A 190 -13.49 4.27 -11.05
CA ASP A 190 -13.52 5.66 -10.56
C ASP A 190 -14.89 6.06 -9.97
N GLN A 191 -15.94 5.26 -10.17
CA GLN A 191 -17.22 5.40 -9.46
C GLN A 191 -17.05 5.44 -7.93
N ALA A 192 -16.03 4.77 -7.39
CA ALA A 192 -15.71 4.84 -5.97
C ALA A 192 -15.37 6.26 -5.49
N CYS A 193 -14.78 7.08 -6.35
CA CYS A 193 -14.48 8.47 -6.07
C CYS A 193 -15.64 9.38 -6.50
N LEU A 194 -16.20 9.12 -7.69
CA LEU A 194 -17.23 9.97 -8.31
C LEU A 194 -18.58 9.93 -7.59
N GLN A 195 -18.83 8.97 -6.69
CA GLN A 195 -20.02 9.00 -5.83
C GLN A 195 -20.13 10.31 -5.01
N CYS A 196 -18.99 10.82 -4.55
CA CYS A 196 -18.89 12.09 -3.81
C CYS A 196 -18.31 13.22 -4.69
N HIS A 197 -17.40 12.90 -5.61
CA HIS A 197 -16.71 13.88 -6.47
C HIS A 197 -17.37 14.04 -7.85
N GLN A 198 -18.69 14.22 -7.87
CA GLN A 198 -19.50 14.18 -9.10
C GLN A 198 -19.07 15.23 -10.14
N THR A 199 -18.59 16.39 -9.69
CA THR A 199 -18.13 17.50 -10.55
C THR A 199 -16.93 17.12 -11.43
N MET A 200 -16.18 16.08 -11.08
CA MET A 200 -15.01 15.62 -11.83
C MET A 200 -15.39 14.78 -13.05
N THR A 201 -16.60 14.22 -13.12
CA THR A 201 -17.04 13.29 -14.18
C THR A 201 -16.86 13.89 -15.59
N ALA A 202 -17.20 15.17 -15.76
CA ALA A 202 -17.14 15.84 -17.06
C ALA A 202 -15.75 16.43 -17.40
N LYS A 203 -14.81 16.44 -16.44
CA LYS A 203 -13.53 17.16 -16.53
C LYS A 203 -12.33 16.24 -16.34
N ILE A 204 -12.47 14.93 -16.53
CA ILE A 204 -11.41 13.98 -16.17
C ILE A 204 -10.11 14.22 -16.94
N THR A 205 -10.17 14.51 -18.25
CA THR A 205 -8.97 14.78 -19.05
C THR A 205 -8.34 16.13 -18.71
N GLU A 206 -9.16 17.16 -18.44
CA GLU A 206 -8.67 18.45 -17.95
C GLU A 206 -7.99 18.31 -16.59
N HIS A 207 -8.58 17.52 -15.69
CA HIS A 207 -8.07 17.30 -14.35
C HIS A 207 -6.81 16.44 -14.35
N THR A 208 -6.77 15.36 -15.12
CA THR A 208 -5.68 14.37 -15.07
C THR A 208 -4.57 14.64 -16.08
N HIS A 209 -4.82 15.47 -17.10
CA HIS A 209 -3.93 15.68 -18.25
C HIS A 209 -3.58 14.39 -19.01
N HIS A 210 -4.45 13.38 -18.92
CA HIS A 210 -4.34 12.10 -19.63
C HIS A 210 -5.58 11.85 -20.50
N ALA A 211 -5.42 11.02 -21.54
CA ALA A 211 -6.54 10.55 -22.34
C ALA A 211 -7.56 9.81 -21.44
N SER A 212 -8.85 10.07 -21.64
CA SER A 212 -9.92 9.67 -20.73
C SER A 212 -10.03 8.16 -20.47
N ASP A 213 -9.63 7.34 -21.45
CA ASP A 213 -9.62 5.88 -21.38
C ASP A 213 -8.27 5.30 -20.93
N SER A 214 -7.26 6.15 -20.70
CA SER A 214 -5.94 5.71 -20.29
C SER A 214 -5.87 5.37 -18.79
N PRO A 215 -4.92 4.51 -18.37
CA PRO A 215 -4.65 4.28 -16.96
C PRO A 215 -4.31 5.56 -16.17
N GLY A 216 -3.80 6.61 -16.83
CA GLY A 216 -3.49 7.89 -16.19
C GLY A 216 -4.73 8.70 -15.78
N SER A 217 -5.89 8.42 -16.36
CA SER A 217 -7.15 9.05 -15.97
C SER A 217 -7.90 8.32 -14.85
N ARG A 218 -7.31 7.28 -14.25
CA ARG A 218 -7.87 6.56 -13.09
C ARG A 218 -7.56 7.29 -11.80
N CYS A 219 -8.57 7.74 -11.07
CA CYS A 219 -8.44 8.47 -9.80
C CYS A 219 -7.49 7.73 -8.84
N TYR A 220 -7.66 6.41 -8.76
CA TYR A 220 -6.83 5.52 -7.97
C TYR A 220 -5.33 5.60 -8.25
N ASN A 221 -4.91 5.74 -9.51
CA ASN A 221 -3.49 5.67 -9.87
C ASN A 221 -2.71 6.90 -9.42
N CYS A 222 -3.38 8.05 -9.30
CA CYS A 222 -2.79 9.28 -8.78
C CYS A 222 -3.02 9.43 -7.28
N HIS A 223 -4.26 9.26 -6.82
CA HIS A 223 -4.64 9.58 -5.45
C HIS A 223 -4.45 8.47 -4.43
N MET A 224 -4.24 7.23 -4.90
CA MET A 224 -3.96 6.04 -4.08
C MET A 224 -2.77 5.28 -4.67
N PRO A 225 -1.57 5.91 -4.68
CA PRO A 225 -0.40 5.35 -5.36
C PRO A 225 0.06 4.06 -4.68
N ARG A 226 0.80 3.23 -5.43
CA ARG A 226 1.33 1.96 -4.92
C ARG A 226 2.60 2.17 -4.12
N THR A 227 2.44 2.71 -2.91
CA THR A 227 3.54 3.05 -1.98
C THR A 227 3.53 2.19 -0.72
N THR A 228 2.66 1.19 -0.67
CA THR A 228 2.55 0.23 0.44
C THR A 228 3.07 -1.12 -0.03
N PHE A 229 3.86 -1.81 0.79
CA PHE A 229 4.47 -3.09 0.44
C PHE A 229 4.21 -4.16 1.50
N GLY A 230 3.87 -5.35 1.06
CA GLY A 230 3.63 -6.52 1.89
C GLY A 230 3.22 -7.72 1.02
N LEU A 231 3.33 -8.94 1.54
CA LEU A 231 3.04 -10.17 0.79
C LEU A 231 3.75 -10.27 -0.57
N LEU A 232 4.97 -9.73 -0.68
CA LEU A 232 5.74 -9.64 -1.93
C LEU A 232 4.98 -8.93 -3.06
N HIS A 233 4.27 -7.85 -2.71
CA HIS A 233 3.44 -7.10 -3.65
C HIS A 233 3.38 -5.61 -3.29
N ALA A 234 3.42 -4.74 -4.29
CA ALA A 234 3.11 -3.33 -4.11
C ALA A 234 1.58 -3.11 -4.12
N MET A 235 1.06 -2.60 -3.01
CA MET A 235 -0.36 -2.34 -2.79
C MET A 235 -0.64 -0.84 -2.78
N ARG A 236 -1.90 -0.49 -3.07
CA ARG A 236 -2.35 0.91 -3.03
C ARG A 236 -2.32 1.41 -1.59
N SER A 237 -1.77 2.60 -1.41
CA SER A 237 -2.02 3.37 -0.19
C SER A 237 -3.52 3.65 -0.08
N HIS A 238 -4.07 3.45 1.12
CA HIS A 238 -5.43 3.87 1.44
C HIS A 238 -5.50 5.30 1.97
N GLN A 239 -4.38 6.02 1.97
CA GLN A 239 -4.37 7.45 2.17
C GLN A 239 -4.63 8.16 0.84
N VAL A 240 -5.84 8.69 0.69
CA VAL A 240 -6.23 9.49 -0.47
C VAL A 240 -5.55 10.85 -0.38
N SER A 241 -4.61 11.12 -1.27
CA SER A 241 -3.83 12.38 -1.29
C SER A 241 -3.64 12.90 -2.71
N SER A 242 -3.33 14.19 -2.88
CA SER A 242 -2.91 14.71 -4.19
C SER A 242 -1.42 14.44 -4.41
N PRO A 243 -0.99 14.01 -5.61
CA PRO A 243 0.42 13.81 -5.92
C PRO A 243 1.24 15.10 -5.71
N SER A 244 2.44 14.94 -5.18
CA SER A 244 3.41 16.02 -5.05
C SER A 244 4.83 15.47 -5.24
N VAL A 245 5.76 16.30 -5.72
CA VAL A 245 7.20 15.93 -5.72
C VAL A 245 7.82 16.05 -4.33
N ASN A 246 7.23 16.86 -3.44
CA ASN A 246 7.76 17.09 -2.11
C ASN A 246 7.86 15.80 -1.28
N GLU A 247 6.93 14.86 -1.47
CA GLU A 247 6.96 13.56 -0.78
C GLU A 247 8.19 12.72 -1.11
N SER A 248 8.66 12.81 -2.37
CA SER A 248 9.86 12.13 -2.83
C SER A 248 11.12 12.83 -2.36
N VAL A 249 11.18 14.16 -2.46
CA VAL A 249 12.36 14.96 -2.09
C VAL A 249 12.60 14.94 -0.58
N ALA A 250 11.55 15.14 0.22
CA ALA A 250 11.69 15.26 1.67
C ALA A 250 11.77 13.90 2.39
N TYR A 251 11.12 12.86 1.85
CA TYR A 251 10.91 11.60 2.58
C TYR A 251 11.26 10.35 1.79
N GLY A 252 11.71 10.47 0.55
CA GLY A 252 12.02 9.33 -0.32
C GLY A 252 10.79 8.53 -0.78
N ARG A 253 9.56 8.94 -0.44
CA ARG A 253 8.36 8.20 -0.85
C ARG A 253 8.17 8.34 -2.36
N PRO A 254 8.08 7.24 -3.13
CA PRO A 254 7.81 7.32 -4.57
C PRO A 254 6.49 8.03 -4.85
N ASN A 255 6.50 9.01 -5.75
CA ASN A 255 5.29 9.72 -6.15
C ASN A 255 4.54 9.02 -7.28
N ALA A 256 3.24 9.29 -7.37
CA ALA A 256 2.34 8.63 -8.32
C ALA A 256 2.78 8.75 -9.79
N CYS A 257 3.34 9.91 -10.18
CA CYS A 257 3.76 10.17 -11.56
C CYS A 257 4.95 9.29 -11.93
N ASN A 258 6.00 9.29 -11.10
CA ASN A 258 7.22 8.51 -11.35
C ASN A 258 7.06 7.00 -11.06
N LEU A 259 5.92 6.55 -10.54
CA LEU A 259 5.54 5.12 -10.51
C LEU A 259 4.95 4.62 -11.86
N CYS A 260 4.56 5.53 -12.76
CA CYS A 260 4.18 5.22 -14.14
C CYS A 260 5.30 5.63 -15.11
N HIS A 261 5.72 6.89 -15.03
CA HIS A 261 6.76 7.50 -15.85
C HIS A 261 8.15 7.19 -15.27
N LEU A 262 8.50 5.90 -15.23
CA LEU A 262 9.71 5.39 -14.60
C LEU A 262 10.99 5.99 -15.21
N ASN A 263 10.95 6.45 -16.46
CA ASN A 263 12.07 7.06 -17.18
C ASN A 263 12.20 8.58 -16.95
N GLN A 264 11.32 9.20 -16.17
CA GLN A 264 11.31 10.64 -15.95
C GLN A 264 11.96 11.02 -14.61
N THR A 265 12.51 12.24 -14.57
CA THR A 265 13.15 12.82 -13.37
C THR A 265 12.11 13.39 -12.40
N LEU A 266 12.53 13.78 -11.19
CA LEU A 266 11.65 14.53 -10.29
C LEU A 266 11.43 15.96 -10.80
N ALA A 267 12.40 16.56 -11.49
CA ALA A 267 12.23 17.86 -12.15
C ALA A 267 11.13 17.84 -13.21
N TRP A 268 11.08 16.78 -14.02
CA TRP A 268 9.99 16.60 -14.99
C TRP A 268 8.63 16.60 -14.29
N THR A 269 8.48 15.82 -13.21
CA THR A 269 7.22 15.77 -12.45
C THR A 269 6.90 17.13 -11.82
N ALA A 270 7.89 17.81 -11.25
CA ALA A 270 7.69 19.10 -10.58
C ALA A 270 7.22 20.18 -11.56
N HIS A 271 7.82 20.24 -12.76
CA HIS A 271 7.43 21.18 -13.81
C HIS A 271 6.00 20.93 -14.30
N ASN A 272 5.60 19.67 -14.51
CA ASN A 272 4.24 19.35 -14.94
C ASN A 272 3.21 19.68 -13.84
N LEU A 273 3.48 19.30 -12.58
CA LEU A 273 2.59 19.63 -11.45
C LEU A 273 2.47 21.15 -11.23
N HIS A 274 3.56 21.90 -11.44
CA HIS A 274 3.53 23.36 -11.40
C HIS A 274 2.69 23.93 -12.54
N ALA A 275 2.92 23.50 -13.78
CA ALA A 275 2.19 23.99 -14.95
C ALA A 275 0.68 23.68 -14.87
N TRP A 276 0.30 22.52 -14.35
CA TRP A 276 -1.09 22.06 -14.33
C TRP A 276 -1.88 22.55 -13.10
N TYR A 277 -1.24 22.58 -11.93
CA TYR A 277 -1.93 22.81 -10.66
C TYR A 277 -1.30 23.94 -9.82
N ASN A 278 -0.33 24.66 -10.37
CA ASN A 278 0.39 25.73 -9.68
C ASN A 278 1.02 25.29 -8.35
N GLN A 279 1.44 24.02 -8.23
CA GLN A 279 2.19 23.54 -7.08
C GLN A 279 3.57 24.22 -7.01
N SER A 280 4.11 24.40 -5.80
CA SER A 280 5.48 24.89 -5.64
C SER A 280 6.48 23.86 -6.14
N VAL A 281 7.48 24.32 -6.90
CA VAL A 281 8.63 23.50 -7.28
C VAL A 281 9.59 23.45 -6.09
N PRO A 282 9.81 22.29 -5.46
CA PRO A 282 10.75 22.19 -4.34
C PRO A 282 12.20 22.38 -4.83
N GLN A 283 13.13 22.59 -3.91
CA GLN A 283 14.55 22.57 -4.25
C GLN A 283 14.96 21.15 -4.65
N LEU A 284 15.48 20.99 -5.87
CA LEU A 284 15.87 19.70 -6.45
C LEU A 284 17.39 19.55 -6.47
N SER A 285 17.89 18.36 -6.10
CA SER A 285 19.31 18.03 -6.26
C SER A 285 19.67 17.90 -7.75
N SER A 286 20.97 17.82 -8.06
CA SER A 286 21.43 17.56 -9.43
C SER A 286 20.90 16.23 -9.97
N ASP A 287 20.86 15.19 -9.12
CA ASP A 287 20.32 13.88 -9.49
C ASP A 287 18.82 13.95 -9.79
N ASP A 288 18.06 14.69 -8.97
CA ASP A 288 16.61 14.87 -9.16
C ASP A 288 16.25 15.59 -10.45
N GLN A 289 17.20 16.37 -10.99
CA GLN A 289 17.05 17.07 -12.25
C GLN A 289 17.44 16.24 -13.46
N THR A 290 18.42 15.33 -13.31
CA THR A 290 19.12 14.71 -14.44
C THR A 290 18.98 13.20 -14.53
N ILE A 291 18.58 12.53 -13.45
CA ILE A 291 18.44 11.07 -13.36
C ILE A 291 16.98 10.73 -13.09
N ALA A 292 16.46 9.76 -13.83
CA ALA A 292 15.11 9.26 -13.66
C ALA A 292 14.89 8.81 -12.20
N ALA A 293 13.77 9.20 -11.60
CA ALA A 293 13.54 8.96 -10.18
C ALA A 293 13.55 7.45 -9.83
N ALA A 294 13.00 6.61 -10.74
CA ALA A 294 13.04 5.16 -10.58
C ALA A 294 14.46 4.59 -10.59
N VAL A 295 15.40 5.17 -11.36
CA VAL A 295 16.81 4.76 -11.35
C VAL A 295 17.45 5.06 -10.00
N GLN A 296 17.19 6.25 -9.45
CA GLN A 296 17.68 6.60 -8.12
C GLN A 296 17.13 5.62 -7.06
N TRP A 297 15.82 5.39 -7.06
CA TRP A 297 15.17 4.51 -6.07
C TRP A 297 15.59 3.05 -6.18
N ILE A 298 15.75 2.48 -7.38
CA ILE A 298 16.14 1.07 -7.55
C ILE A 298 17.62 0.82 -7.26
N VAL A 299 18.49 1.83 -7.43
CA VAL A 299 19.94 1.69 -7.22
C VAL A 299 20.36 2.11 -5.81
N LYS A 300 19.93 3.29 -5.35
CA LYS A 300 20.36 3.90 -4.08
C LYS A 300 19.30 3.98 -2.98
N GLY A 301 18.03 3.78 -3.31
CA GLY A 301 16.95 3.79 -2.31
C GLY A 301 17.06 2.66 -1.29
N ASP A 302 16.29 2.77 -0.20
CA ASP A 302 16.11 1.72 0.81
C ASP A 302 15.49 0.45 0.18
N ALA A 303 15.55 -0.69 0.88
CA ALA A 303 15.08 -1.95 0.30
C ALA A 303 13.57 -1.95 -0.03
N GLY A 304 12.75 -1.18 0.69
CA GLY A 304 11.34 -1.02 0.37
C GLY A 304 11.11 -0.20 -0.90
N GLN A 305 11.87 0.88 -1.12
CA GLN A 305 11.87 1.62 -2.38
C GLN A 305 12.30 0.71 -3.53
N ARG A 306 13.40 -0.05 -3.36
CA ARG A 306 13.88 -0.98 -4.39
C ARG A 306 12.84 -2.05 -4.72
N ALA A 307 12.13 -2.60 -3.74
CA ALA A 307 11.06 -3.57 -3.95
C ALA A 307 9.88 -2.95 -4.73
N LEU A 308 9.42 -1.75 -4.33
CA LEU A 308 8.34 -1.04 -5.02
C LEU A 308 8.68 -0.73 -6.47
N ILE A 309 9.91 -0.31 -6.77
CA ILE A 309 10.33 -0.01 -8.14
C ILE A 309 10.57 -1.28 -8.94
N ALA A 310 11.16 -2.32 -8.36
CA ALA A 310 11.29 -3.62 -9.01
C ALA A 310 9.92 -4.17 -9.42
N TRP A 311 8.91 -4.09 -8.53
CA TRP A 311 7.52 -4.41 -8.84
C TRP A 311 6.94 -3.49 -9.92
N GLY A 312 7.15 -2.18 -9.79
CA GLY A 312 6.62 -1.15 -10.71
C GLY A 312 7.12 -1.31 -12.14
N MET A 313 8.36 -1.76 -12.33
CA MET A 313 8.91 -2.10 -13.65
C MET A 313 8.20 -3.29 -14.32
N GLY A 314 7.45 -4.10 -13.58
CA GLY A 314 6.58 -5.17 -14.09
C GLY A 314 5.14 -4.72 -14.33
N TRP A 315 4.77 -3.51 -13.91
CA TRP A 315 3.40 -3.01 -14.03
C TRP A 315 3.12 -2.53 -15.45
N GLU A 316 2.13 -3.13 -16.10
CA GLU A 316 1.87 -2.96 -17.54
C GLU A 316 1.65 -1.50 -17.99
N PRO A 317 0.89 -0.65 -17.27
CA PRO A 317 0.79 0.78 -17.59
C PRO A 317 2.13 1.52 -17.53
N ALA A 318 2.97 1.21 -16.54
CA ALA A 318 4.28 1.84 -16.40
C ALA A 318 5.21 1.44 -17.55
N GLN A 319 5.22 0.14 -17.93
CA GLN A 319 6.00 -0.32 -19.09
C GLN A 319 5.56 0.33 -20.40
N LYS A 320 4.25 0.49 -20.60
CA LYS A 320 3.70 1.11 -21.82
C LYS A 320 4.16 2.56 -21.96
N VAL A 321 4.17 3.32 -20.87
CA VAL A 321 4.50 4.75 -20.93
C VAL A 321 5.99 5.04 -20.83
N ALA A 322 6.74 4.26 -20.05
CA ALA A 322 8.18 4.46 -19.85
C ALA A 322 9.05 3.74 -20.88
N GLY A 323 8.48 2.83 -21.66
CA GLY A 323 9.23 1.91 -22.53
C GLY A 323 9.86 0.74 -21.75
N ARG A 324 10.17 -0.34 -22.46
CA ARG A 324 10.64 -1.61 -21.87
C ARG A 324 12.15 -1.82 -21.92
N ASP A 325 12.82 -1.30 -22.95
CA ASP A 325 14.19 -1.70 -23.28
C ASP A 325 15.21 -1.39 -22.18
N TRP A 326 15.02 -0.28 -21.48
CA TRP A 326 15.92 0.14 -20.41
C TRP A 326 15.63 -0.56 -19.07
N LEU A 327 14.52 -1.30 -18.94
CA LEU A 327 14.15 -1.98 -17.69
C LEU A 327 14.98 -3.24 -17.43
N TYR A 328 15.42 -3.94 -18.48
CA TYR A 328 16.13 -5.21 -18.34
C TYR A 328 17.41 -5.11 -17.50
N PRO A 329 18.34 -4.17 -17.74
CA PRO A 329 19.56 -4.08 -16.93
C PRO A 329 19.27 -3.88 -15.45
N TYR A 330 18.29 -3.03 -15.11
CA TYR A 330 17.92 -2.75 -13.72
C TYR A 330 17.26 -3.94 -13.04
N LEU A 331 16.32 -4.61 -13.69
CA LEU A 331 15.69 -5.82 -13.16
C LEU A 331 16.71 -6.94 -12.95
N ILE A 332 17.57 -7.19 -13.94
CA ILE A 332 18.61 -8.22 -13.86
C ILE A 332 19.62 -7.90 -12.74
N TYR A 333 19.97 -6.62 -12.58
CA TYR A 333 20.81 -6.17 -11.49
C TYR A 333 20.18 -6.43 -10.11
N SER A 334 18.89 -6.13 -9.95
CA SER A 334 18.15 -6.33 -8.70
C SER A 334 17.89 -7.80 -8.35
N MET A 335 18.12 -8.75 -9.27
CA MET A 335 18.09 -10.18 -8.95
C MET A 335 19.21 -10.62 -8.00
N SER A 336 20.22 -9.77 -7.77
CA SER A 336 21.29 -10.00 -6.79
C SER A 336 21.18 -9.07 -5.58
N ASP A 337 20.02 -8.46 -5.32
CA ASP A 337 19.81 -7.60 -4.15
C ASP A 337 19.93 -8.40 -2.84
N PRO A 338 20.44 -7.82 -1.72
CA PRO A 338 20.48 -8.50 -0.43
C PRO A 338 19.10 -9.01 0.07
N TYR A 339 18.02 -8.33 -0.30
CA TYR A 339 16.67 -8.70 0.14
C TYR A 339 15.98 -9.66 -0.83
N ALA A 340 15.54 -10.81 -0.32
CA ALA A 340 14.80 -11.80 -1.09
C ALA A 340 13.53 -11.24 -1.74
N ALA A 341 12.86 -10.29 -1.07
CA ALA A 341 11.68 -9.61 -1.61
C ALA A 341 12.00 -8.81 -2.88
N VAL A 342 13.08 -8.03 -2.86
CA VAL A 342 13.54 -7.25 -4.04
C VAL A 342 13.90 -8.20 -5.19
N ARG A 343 14.60 -9.31 -4.89
CA ARG A 343 14.96 -10.32 -5.90
C ARG A 343 13.72 -10.99 -6.51
N PHE A 344 12.72 -11.30 -5.69
CA PHE A 344 11.45 -11.88 -6.15
C PHE A 344 10.73 -10.92 -7.09
N ASP A 345 10.51 -9.67 -6.69
CA ASP A 345 9.82 -8.68 -7.53
C ASP A 345 10.60 -8.38 -8.81
N ALA A 346 11.93 -8.28 -8.73
CA ALA A 346 12.77 -8.06 -9.91
C ALA A 346 12.63 -9.21 -10.92
N TRP A 347 12.65 -10.45 -10.44
CA TRP A 347 12.43 -11.62 -11.29
C TRP A 347 11.00 -11.68 -11.85
N LYS A 348 9.98 -11.49 -11.01
CA LYS A 348 8.57 -11.48 -11.45
C LYS A 348 8.33 -10.43 -12.53
N SER A 349 8.87 -9.23 -12.37
CA SER A 349 8.80 -8.16 -13.35
C SER A 349 9.59 -8.48 -14.62
N LEU A 350 10.77 -9.09 -14.51
CA LEU A 350 11.53 -9.54 -15.67
C LEU A 350 10.76 -10.56 -16.51
N GLN A 351 9.98 -11.45 -15.89
CA GLN A 351 9.13 -12.40 -16.60
C GLN A 351 8.04 -11.74 -17.46
N THR A 352 7.65 -10.51 -17.15
CA THR A 352 6.66 -9.76 -17.97
C THR A 352 7.27 -9.18 -19.24
N LEU A 353 8.60 -9.16 -19.36
CA LEU A 353 9.30 -8.60 -20.50
C LEU A 353 9.54 -9.66 -21.60
N PRO A 354 9.49 -9.26 -22.88
CA PRO A 354 9.78 -10.15 -24.00
C PRO A 354 11.07 -10.97 -23.84
N GLY A 355 10.98 -12.27 -24.13
CA GLY A 355 12.13 -13.19 -24.07
C GLY A 355 12.45 -13.76 -22.68
N PHE A 356 11.73 -13.37 -21.63
CA PHE A 356 12.01 -13.79 -20.23
C PHE A 356 10.85 -14.48 -19.50
N SER A 357 9.71 -14.77 -20.15
CA SER A 357 8.49 -15.36 -19.54
C SER A 357 8.75 -16.55 -18.61
N ASP A 358 9.73 -17.37 -18.92
CA ASP A 358 10.04 -18.62 -18.20
C ASP A 358 11.49 -18.67 -17.73
N PHE A 359 12.12 -17.51 -17.52
CA PHE A 359 13.50 -17.47 -17.06
C PHE A 359 13.63 -18.08 -15.66
N PRO A 360 14.36 -19.19 -15.48
CA PRO A 360 14.43 -19.89 -14.20
C PRO A 360 15.28 -19.11 -13.20
N PHE A 361 14.73 -18.90 -12.01
CA PHE A 361 15.41 -18.22 -10.93
C PHE A 361 14.85 -18.66 -9.58
N ASN A 362 15.75 -18.94 -8.63
CA ASN A 362 15.38 -19.15 -7.24
C ASN A 362 15.88 -17.96 -6.42
N TYR A 363 14.94 -17.11 -6.02
CA TYR A 363 15.19 -15.86 -5.30
C TYR A 363 15.69 -16.07 -3.86
N THR A 364 15.72 -17.30 -3.33
CA THR A 364 16.26 -17.61 -2.00
C THR A 364 17.60 -18.35 -2.05
N SER A 365 18.26 -18.40 -3.22
CA SER A 365 19.58 -19.03 -3.37
C SER A 365 20.70 -18.21 -2.73
N ASP A 366 21.88 -18.81 -2.58
CA ASP A 366 23.09 -18.11 -2.14
C ASP A 366 23.62 -17.10 -3.18
N ASP A 367 24.47 -16.17 -2.72
CA ASP A 367 25.00 -15.06 -3.52
C ASP A 367 25.72 -15.49 -4.79
N ARG A 368 26.41 -16.64 -4.76
CA ARG A 368 27.12 -17.16 -5.94
C ARG A 368 26.11 -17.59 -7.00
N ALA A 369 25.11 -18.39 -6.63
CA ALA A 369 24.06 -18.83 -7.54
C ALA A 369 23.23 -17.66 -8.10
N LEU A 370 22.97 -16.64 -7.27
CA LEU A 370 22.31 -15.40 -7.70
C LEU A 370 23.14 -14.66 -8.76
N SER A 371 24.42 -14.42 -8.49
CA SER A 371 25.35 -13.74 -9.40
C SER A 371 25.55 -14.48 -10.73
N GLU A 372 25.69 -15.81 -10.70
CA GLU A 372 25.77 -16.63 -11.90
C GLU A 372 24.49 -16.53 -12.74
N THR A 373 23.32 -16.49 -12.09
CA THR A 373 22.04 -16.39 -12.78
C THR A 373 21.81 -15.00 -13.39
N ALA A 374 22.12 -13.93 -12.67
CA ALA A 374 22.10 -12.57 -13.21
C ALA A 374 23.06 -12.42 -14.42
N THR A 375 24.25 -13.06 -14.35
CA THR A 375 25.20 -13.09 -15.46
C THR A 375 24.63 -13.83 -16.69
N ARG A 376 23.88 -14.93 -16.50
CA ARG A 376 23.19 -15.60 -17.61
C ARG A 376 22.08 -14.72 -18.19
N ALA A 377 21.30 -14.06 -17.34
CA ALA A 377 20.23 -13.16 -17.75
C ALA A 377 20.76 -12.00 -18.62
N ILE A 378 21.82 -11.31 -18.17
CA ILE A 378 22.37 -10.17 -18.92
C ILE A 378 22.98 -10.62 -20.25
N LYS A 379 23.67 -11.78 -20.29
CA LYS A 379 24.19 -12.37 -21.54
C LYS A 379 23.07 -12.71 -22.51
N LYS A 380 21.97 -13.29 -22.03
CA LYS A 380 20.79 -13.59 -22.83
C LYS A 380 20.19 -12.30 -23.42
N TRP A 381 20.01 -11.28 -22.59
CA TRP A 381 19.49 -9.99 -23.06
C TRP A 381 20.35 -9.40 -24.18
N PHE A 382 21.66 -9.24 -23.95
CA PHE A 382 22.58 -8.69 -24.95
C PHE A 382 22.63 -9.48 -26.28
N ARG A 383 22.48 -10.81 -26.23
CA ARG A 383 22.64 -11.68 -27.41
C ARG A 383 21.35 -11.91 -28.18
N THR A 384 20.20 -11.91 -27.50
CA THR A 384 18.96 -12.48 -28.07
C THR A 384 17.73 -11.60 -27.94
N VAL A 385 17.74 -10.57 -27.10
CA VAL A 385 16.54 -9.76 -26.79
C VAL A 385 16.75 -8.29 -27.12
N ARG A 386 17.91 -7.72 -26.76
CA ARG A 386 18.21 -6.31 -26.94
C ARG A 386 18.16 -5.93 -28.42
N ASP A 387 17.34 -4.95 -28.76
CA ASP A 387 17.41 -4.28 -30.05
C ASP A 387 18.63 -3.35 -30.07
N VAL A 388 19.49 -3.53 -31.08
CA VAL A 388 20.70 -2.73 -31.26
C VAL A 388 20.41 -1.28 -31.65
N ASN A 389 19.19 -1.02 -32.13
CA ASN A 389 18.70 0.30 -32.49
C ASN A 389 17.91 0.99 -31.36
N SER A 390 17.75 0.35 -30.19
CA SER A 390 17.08 0.95 -29.05
C SER A 390 17.76 2.26 -28.64
N PHE A 391 16.96 3.30 -28.47
CA PHE A 391 17.40 4.56 -27.87
C PHE A 391 17.16 4.53 -26.36
N PHE A 392 18.21 4.79 -25.59
CA PHE A 392 18.14 4.92 -24.14
C PHE A 392 18.19 6.39 -23.75
N ALA A 393 17.13 6.90 -23.12
CA ALA A 393 17.08 8.29 -22.68
C ALA A 393 18.20 8.57 -21.66
N PRO A 394 18.92 9.71 -21.73
CA PRO A 394 20.05 9.99 -20.84
C PRO A 394 19.73 9.88 -19.35
N GLU A 395 18.49 10.18 -18.96
CA GLU A 395 17.97 10.12 -17.60
C GLU A 395 17.95 8.69 -17.04
N THR A 396 17.89 7.68 -17.93
CA THR A 396 17.93 6.26 -17.54
C THR A 396 19.33 5.80 -17.13
N GLY A 397 20.36 6.64 -17.23
CA GLY A 397 21.72 6.28 -16.81
C GLY A 397 22.38 5.16 -17.63
N LEU A 398 21.82 4.82 -18.79
CA LEU A 398 22.39 3.87 -19.74
C LEU A 398 23.16 4.60 -20.86
N ASP A 399 24.19 3.96 -21.39
CA ASP A 399 24.86 4.36 -22.64
C ASP A 399 24.08 3.86 -23.88
N SER A 400 24.56 4.21 -25.07
CA SER A 400 23.95 3.78 -26.34
C SER A 400 23.97 2.26 -26.55
N SER A 401 24.79 1.53 -25.79
CA SER A 401 24.82 0.06 -25.79
C SER A 401 23.88 -0.54 -24.75
N GLY A 402 23.17 0.26 -23.95
CA GLY A 402 22.33 -0.22 -22.85
C GLY A 402 23.14 -0.72 -21.65
N ARG A 403 24.42 -0.34 -21.53
CA ARG A 403 25.23 -0.57 -20.33
C ARG A 403 25.07 0.62 -19.39
N PHE A 404 25.19 0.37 -18.09
CA PHE A 404 25.22 1.46 -17.12
C PHE A 404 26.39 2.41 -17.38
N ARG A 405 26.13 3.72 -17.40
CA ARG A 405 27.17 4.74 -17.30
C ARG A 405 27.87 4.58 -15.95
N GLN A 406 29.11 4.12 -15.98
CA GLN A 406 29.80 3.57 -14.80
C GLN A 406 30.02 4.61 -13.71
N ASP A 407 30.32 5.84 -14.08
CA ASP A 407 30.47 6.98 -13.18
C ASP A 407 29.19 7.25 -12.36
N ILE A 408 28.04 7.26 -13.03
CA ILE A 408 26.73 7.48 -12.38
C ILE A 408 26.36 6.28 -11.53
N PHE A 409 26.42 5.08 -12.11
CA PHE A 409 25.95 3.87 -11.46
C PHE A 409 26.77 3.51 -10.22
N GLN A 410 28.10 3.62 -10.29
CA GLN A 410 28.96 3.33 -9.15
C GLN A 410 28.76 4.34 -8.01
N ARG A 411 28.56 5.62 -8.34
CA ARG A 411 28.24 6.65 -7.37
C ARG A 411 26.91 6.35 -6.66
N LEU A 412 25.83 6.16 -7.41
CA LEU A 412 24.52 5.80 -6.85
C LEU A 412 24.60 4.52 -6.00
N ARG A 413 25.35 3.50 -6.45
CA ARG A 413 25.51 2.26 -5.70
C ARG A 413 26.20 2.46 -4.35
N THR A 414 27.17 3.38 -4.29
CA THR A 414 27.91 3.74 -3.07
C THR A 414 27.02 4.54 -2.12
N GLU A 415 26.09 5.33 -2.65
CA GLU A 415 25.08 6.08 -1.90
C GLU A 415 23.89 5.22 -1.43
N ARG A 416 23.89 3.91 -1.68
CA ARG A 416 22.74 3.05 -1.34
C ARG A 416 22.44 3.06 0.15
N ASP A 417 21.17 3.24 0.48
CA ASP A 417 20.68 2.92 1.82
C ASP A 417 20.61 1.39 2.03
N ASP A 418 21.66 0.87 2.65
CA ASP A 418 21.80 -0.53 3.07
C ASP A 418 21.40 -0.74 4.56
N LYS A 419 20.72 0.24 5.19
CA LYS A 419 20.17 0.04 6.54
C LYS A 419 19.15 -1.11 6.54
N PRO A 420 19.18 -1.98 7.58
CA PRO A 420 18.16 -3.00 7.75
C PRO A 420 16.76 -2.38 7.81
N ILE A 421 15.83 -2.91 7.02
CA ILE A 421 14.41 -2.52 7.05
C ILE A 421 13.55 -3.76 7.16
N VAL A 422 12.56 -3.71 8.04
CA VAL A 422 11.63 -4.83 8.28
C VAL A 422 10.22 -4.32 8.11
N LEU A 423 9.68 -4.48 6.91
CA LEU A 423 8.29 -4.18 6.59
C LEU A 423 7.41 -5.36 7.04
N ALA A 424 7.13 -5.42 8.34
CA ALA A 424 6.28 -6.45 8.92
C ALA A 424 4.79 -6.07 8.78
N GLU A 425 4.01 -7.03 8.27
CA GLU A 425 2.53 -6.98 8.27
C GLU A 425 1.94 -7.13 9.66
#